data_AF-A0A352S3X0-F1
#
_entry.id   AF-A0A352S3X0-F1
#
_cell.length_a   1.000
_cell.length_b   1.000
_cell.length_c   1.000
_cell.angle_alpha   90.00
_cell.angle_beta   90.00
_cell.angle_gamma   90.00
#
_symmetry.space_group_name_H-M   'P 1'
#
loop_
_entity.id
_entity.type
_entity.pdbx_description
1 polymer ?
#
loop_
_entity_poly.entity_id
_entity_poly.type
_entity_poly.pdbx_seq_one_letter_code
_entity_poly.pdbx_strand_id
1 'polypeptide(L)'
;LADALGVANEELEFLALHDKLTHLPNRVLLEDRFTLAIQAAARQHGRFAVLFVDLDGFKGVNDTYGHQVGDGLLVEIASRLRASVSSEDTIARVGGDEFVLLVHVDEPEDAGVVAGKLIDVLREPANVAGHMLHVSGSIGIAIYPVDGQDQDALMTNADAAMYHAKASGRNASYFFERSMNHQARAQQMLIQDLRAALRNGQLQLHYQPKFSAVDNVLVGAEALLRWNHPVQGQL
;
A
#
# COMPACT_ATOMS: atom_id res chain seq x y z
N LEU A 1 33.93 21.08 -22.70
CA LEU A 1 32.61 21.42 -23.29
C LEU A 1 31.80 20.15 -23.57
N ALA A 2 32.37 19.14 -24.25
CA ALA A 2 31.74 17.82 -24.40
C ALA A 2 31.52 17.09 -23.06
N ASP A 3 32.51 17.07 -22.16
CA ASP A 3 32.38 16.40 -20.85
C ASP A 3 31.32 17.05 -19.95
N ALA A 4 31.23 18.38 -19.96
CA ALA A 4 30.20 19.11 -19.22
C ALA A 4 28.78 18.87 -19.77
N LEU A 5 28.66 18.64 -21.09
CA LEU A 5 27.39 18.28 -21.72
C LEU A 5 27.00 16.82 -21.42
N GLY A 6 27.98 15.92 -21.34
CA GLY A 6 27.77 14.53 -20.93
C GLY A 6 27.28 14.40 -19.49
N VAL A 7 27.96 15.05 -18.54
CA VAL A 7 27.56 15.07 -17.12
C VAL A 7 26.18 15.68 -16.93
N ALA A 8 25.87 16.80 -17.61
CA ALA A 8 24.55 17.41 -17.56
C ALA A 8 23.46 16.51 -18.14
N ASN A 9 23.77 15.71 -19.16
CA ASN A 9 22.81 14.76 -19.75
C ASN A 9 22.56 13.55 -18.82
N GLU A 10 23.60 13.05 -18.17
CA GLU A 10 23.48 11.98 -17.15
C GLU A 10 22.67 12.44 -15.93
N GLU A 11 22.90 13.67 -15.45
CA GLU A 11 22.09 14.26 -14.37
C GLU A 11 20.61 14.44 -14.79
N LEU A 12 20.35 14.89 -16.02
CA LEU A 12 18.99 15.03 -16.54
C LEU A 12 18.28 13.68 -16.65
N GLU A 13 18.98 12.66 -17.15
CA GLU A 13 18.45 11.30 -17.26
C GLU A 13 18.18 10.71 -15.87
N PHE A 14 19.11 10.88 -14.93
CA PHE A 14 18.92 10.45 -13.55
C PHE A 14 17.67 11.10 -12.93
N LEU A 15 17.52 12.41 -13.05
CA LEU A 15 16.38 13.16 -12.50
C LEU A 15 15.05 12.81 -13.19
N ALA A 16 15.07 12.35 -14.44
CA ALA A 16 13.89 11.89 -15.16
C ALA A 16 13.44 10.49 -14.70
N LEU A 17 14.37 9.66 -14.23
CA LEU A 17 14.14 8.24 -13.91
C LEU A 17 14.12 7.93 -12.40
N HIS A 18 14.50 8.87 -11.54
CA HIS A 18 14.56 8.67 -10.09
C HIS A 18 13.67 9.66 -9.33
N ASP A 19 13.20 9.23 -8.16
CA ASP A 19 12.51 10.08 -7.20
C ASP A 19 13.50 11.07 -6.60
N LYS A 20 13.13 12.35 -6.60
CA LYS A 20 14.04 13.43 -6.17
C LYS A 20 14.35 13.41 -4.68
N LEU A 21 13.47 12.81 -3.87
CA LEU A 21 13.67 12.75 -2.42
C LEU A 21 14.49 11.53 -2.03
N THR A 22 14.09 10.33 -2.48
CA THR A 22 14.70 9.08 -2.02
C THR A 22 15.80 8.56 -2.94
N HIS A 23 15.95 9.14 -4.14
CA HIS A 23 16.85 8.65 -5.21
C HIS A 23 16.56 7.21 -5.66
N LEU A 24 15.44 6.62 -5.26
CA LEU A 24 14.97 5.35 -5.81
C LEU A 24 14.44 5.56 -7.23
N PRO A 25 14.44 4.52 -8.07
CA PRO A 25 13.63 4.49 -9.28
C PRO A 25 12.23 5.08 -9.07
N ASN A 26 11.82 5.97 -9.97
CA ASN A 26 10.47 6.50 -9.99
C ASN A 26 9.53 5.59 -10.81
N ARG A 27 8.28 6.03 -11.01
CA ARG A 27 7.29 5.29 -11.79
C ARG A 27 7.73 4.98 -13.23
N VAL A 28 8.42 5.91 -13.89
CA VAL A 28 8.88 5.74 -15.28
C VAL A 28 9.94 4.64 -15.36
N LEU A 29 10.93 4.67 -14.47
CA LEU A 29 11.94 3.61 -14.44
C LEU A 29 11.35 2.28 -13.98
N LEU A 30 10.37 2.28 -13.08
CA LEU A 30 9.66 1.06 -12.68
C LEU A 30 8.92 0.40 -13.85
N GLU A 31 8.27 1.17 -14.72
CA GLU A 31 7.61 0.65 -15.94
C GLU A 31 8.59 -0.06 -16.89
N ASP A 32 9.78 0.52 -17.09
CA ASP A 32 10.85 -0.12 -17.85
C ASP A 32 11.31 -1.43 -17.19
N ARG A 33 11.49 -1.42 -15.86
CA ARG A 33 11.90 -2.61 -15.09
C ARG A 33 10.85 -3.73 -15.13
N PHE A 34 9.56 -3.39 -15.11
CA PHE A 34 8.49 -4.36 -15.34
C PHE A 34 8.59 -5.01 -16.72
N THR A 35 8.79 -4.19 -17.75
CA THR A 35 8.95 -4.67 -19.13
C THR A 35 10.10 -5.67 -19.23
N LEU A 36 11.26 -5.35 -18.64
CA LEU A 36 12.41 -6.23 -18.61
C LEU A 36 12.15 -7.52 -17.81
N ALA A 37 11.54 -7.42 -16.63
CA ALA A 37 11.24 -8.56 -15.76
C ALA A 37 10.27 -9.55 -16.43
N ILE A 38 9.20 -9.05 -17.07
CA ILE A 38 8.24 -9.87 -17.81
C ILE A 38 8.92 -10.58 -18.98
N GLN A 39 9.72 -9.86 -19.77
CA GLN A 39 10.45 -10.45 -20.90
C GLN A 39 11.47 -11.51 -20.46
N ALA A 40 12.16 -11.29 -19.35
CA ALA A 40 13.10 -12.26 -18.79
C ALA A 40 12.36 -13.53 -18.30
N ALA A 41 11.32 -13.36 -17.49
CA ALA A 41 10.52 -14.46 -16.96
C ALA A 41 9.81 -15.25 -18.06
N ALA A 42 9.26 -14.59 -19.08
CA ALA A 42 8.64 -15.27 -20.22
C ALA A 42 9.63 -16.14 -21.01
N ARG A 43 10.88 -15.69 -21.20
CA ARG A 43 11.92 -16.46 -21.91
C ARG A 43 12.45 -17.65 -21.12
N GLN A 44 12.54 -17.50 -19.80
CA GLN A 44 13.15 -18.50 -18.92
C GLN A 44 12.11 -19.41 -18.24
N HIS A 45 10.82 -19.17 -18.49
CA HIS A 45 9.72 -19.76 -17.71
C HIS A 45 9.87 -19.55 -16.20
N GLY A 46 10.46 -18.40 -15.84
CA GLY A 46 10.71 -17.98 -14.46
C GLY A 46 9.53 -17.23 -13.85
N ARG A 47 9.70 -16.84 -12.59
CA ARG A 47 8.73 -16.04 -11.83
C ARG A 47 9.41 -14.82 -11.25
N PHE A 48 8.59 -13.84 -10.90
CA PHE A 48 9.00 -12.73 -10.05
C PHE A 48 7.78 -12.30 -9.23
N ALA A 49 8.04 -11.69 -8.09
CA ALA A 49 7.03 -11.14 -7.21
C ALA A 49 7.02 -9.61 -7.32
N VAL A 50 5.80 -9.05 -7.26
CA VAL A 50 5.55 -7.64 -7.04
C VAL A 50 5.13 -7.46 -5.59
N LEU A 51 5.92 -6.71 -4.82
CA LEU A 51 5.58 -6.34 -3.46
C LEU A 51 5.20 -4.86 -3.46
N PHE A 52 3.92 -4.57 -3.19
CA PHE A 52 3.42 -3.21 -3.02
C PHE A 52 3.40 -2.89 -1.53
N VAL A 53 4.14 -1.86 -1.13
CA VAL A 53 4.35 -1.47 0.26
C VAL A 53 3.78 -0.08 0.49
N ASP A 54 3.05 0.09 1.58
CA ASP A 54 2.55 1.38 2.06
C ASP A 54 2.89 1.56 3.54
N LEU A 55 3.34 2.76 3.92
CA LEU A 55 3.73 3.06 5.30
C LEU A 55 2.54 3.44 6.18
N ASP A 56 2.23 2.56 7.12
CA ASP A 56 1.19 2.78 8.11
C ASP A 56 1.56 3.94 9.04
N GLY A 57 0.65 4.90 9.17
CA GLY A 57 0.80 6.02 10.11
C GLY A 57 1.67 7.17 9.59
N PHE A 58 2.18 7.11 8.35
CA PHE A 58 2.99 8.18 7.76
C PHE A 58 2.29 9.55 7.76
N LYS A 59 0.99 9.57 7.43
CA LYS A 59 0.19 10.80 7.52
C LYS A 59 0.20 11.40 8.93
N GLY A 60 0.11 10.57 9.97
CA GLY A 60 0.18 11.02 11.36
C GLY A 60 1.53 11.64 11.72
N VAL A 61 2.63 11.14 11.14
CA VAL A 61 3.96 11.74 11.27
C VAL A 61 3.97 13.14 10.65
N ASN A 62 3.46 13.30 9.42
CA ASN A 62 3.37 14.61 8.77
C ASN A 62 2.51 15.59 9.56
N ASP A 63 1.35 15.15 10.05
CA ASP A 63 0.41 15.99 10.79
C ASP A 63 0.98 16.43 12.15
N THR A 64 1.85 15.61 12.76
CA THR A 64 2.43 15.88 14.10
C THR A 64 3.76 16.62 14.05
N TYR A 65 4.67 16.21 13.16
CA TYR A 65 6.06 16.69 13.11
C TYR A 65 6.38 17.54 11.88
N GLY A 66 5.43 17.67 10.95
CA GLY A 66 5.58 18.42 9.72
C GLY A 66 6.24 17.63 8.58
N HIS A 67 6.03 18.12 7.35
CA HIS A 67 6.48 17.45 6.13
C HIS A 67 7.99 17.24 6.05
N GLN A 68 8.80 18.13 6.62
CA GLN A 68 10.27 17.97 6.61
C GLN A 68 10.72 16.72 7.39
N VAL A 69 10.05 16.40 8.49
CA VAL A 69 10.31 15.17 9.26
C VAL A 69 9.77 13.95 8.53
N GLY A 70 8.59 14.06 7.90
CA GLY A 70 8.07 13.01 7.02
C GLY A 70 8.99 12.69 5.85
N ASP A 71 9.55 13.71 5.19
CA ASP A 71 10.50 13.54 4.09
C ASP A 71 11.77 12.83 4.57
N GLY A 72 12.31 13.19 5.73
CA GLY A 72 13.44 12.51 6.34
C GLY A 72 13.13 11.04 6.68
N LEU A 73 11.90 10.75 7.13
CA LEU A 73 11.45 9.39 7.36
C LEU A 73 11.39 8.59 6.06
N LEU A 74 10.88 9.15 4.97
CA LEU A 74 10.83 8.48 3.67
C LEU A 74 12.22 8.14 3.14
N VAL A 75 13.20 9.04 3.33
CA VAL A 75 14.61 8.80 2.96
C VAL A 75 15.21 7.65 3.78
N GLU A 76 14.99 7.66 5.09
CA GLU A 76 15.47 6.59 5.99
C GLU A 76 14.86 5.23 5.61
N ILE A 77 13.54 5.19 5.40
CA ILE A 77 12.85 3.96 5.00
C ILE A 77 13.32 3.48 3.62
N ALA A 78 13.47 4.37 2.64
CA ALA A 78 14.00 4.02 1.33
C ALA A 78 15.39 3.38 1.42
N SER A 79 16.28 3.93 2.26
CA SER A 79 17.61 3.39 2.50
C SER A 79 17.55 1.99 3.11
N ARG A 80 16.70 1.79 4.12
CA ARG A 80 16.52 0.48 4.78
C ARG A 80 15.96 -0.58 3.85
N LEU A 81 14.92 -0.24 3.08
CA LEU A 81 14.34 -1.16 2.12
C LEU A 81 15.36 -1.53 1.04
N ARG A 82 16.14 -0.56 0.52
CA ARG A 82 17.19 -0.83 -0.46
C ARG A 82 18.29 -1.75 0.07
N ALA A 83 18.68 -1.60 1.33
CA ALA A 83 19.66 -2.47 1.99
C ALA A 83 19.14 -3.89 2.27
N SER A 84 17.82 -4.09 2.20
CA SER A 84 17.15 -5.35 2.54
C SER A 84 16.91 -6.25 1.33
N VAL A 85 17.20 -5.78 0.12
CA VAL A 85 16.98 -6.50 -1.14
C VAL A 85 18.26 -6.65 -1.95
N SER A 86 18.27 -7.62 -2.86
CA SER A 86 19.43 -7.88 -3.73
C SER A 86 19.69 -6.71 -4.68
N SER A 87 20.92 -6.61 -5.20
CA SER A 87 21.24 -5.65 -6.26
C SER A 87 20.47 -5.92 -7.56
N GLU A 88 20.05 -7.16 -7.77
CA GLU A 88 19.24 -7.60 -8.92
C GLU A 88 17.77 -7.21 -8.76
N ASP A 89 17.31 -7.04 -7.52
CA ASP A 89 15.95 -6.62 -7.23
C ASP A 89 15.79 -5.12 -7.52
N THR A 90 14.60 -4.79 -8.01
CA THR A 90 14.21 -3.40 -8.21
C THR A 90 13.40 -2.94 -7.01
N ILE A 91 13.72 -1.76 -6.50
CA ILE A 91 12.88 -1.03 -5.55
C ILE A 91 12.60 0.35 -6.15
N ALA A 92 11.36 0.78 -6.09
CA ALA A 92 10.92 2.06 -6.62
C ALA A 92 10.01 2.76 -5.60
N ARG A 93 10.00 4.09 -5.65
CA ARG A 93 8.97 4.89 -4.96
C ARG A 93 7.98 5.40 -6.00
N VAL A 94 6.72 5.01 -5.88
CA VAL A 94 5.69 5.35 -6.87
C VAL A 94 4.93 6.64 -6.53
N GLY A 95 4.99 7.09 -5.27
CA GLY A 95 4.43 8.35 -4.81
C GLY A 95 4.11 8.31 -3.32
N GLY A 96 4.03 9.46 -2.66
CA GLY A 96 3.65 9.53 -1.24
C GLY A 96 4.52 8.62 -0.35
N ASP A 97 3.87 7.72 0.36
CA ASP A 97 4.39 6.66 1.23
C ASP A 97 4.40 5.27 0.59
N GLU A 98 4.22 5.19 -0.73
CA GLU A 98 4.11 3.94 -1.48
C GLU A 98 5.43 3.55 -2.15
N PHE A 99 5.86 2.31 -1.92
CA PHE A 99 7.04 1.70 -2.53
C PHE A 99 6.63 0.41 -3.24
N VAL A 100 7.34 0.09 -4.32
CA VAL A 100 7.13 -1.14 -5.10
C VAL A 100 8.45 -1.84 -5.27
N LEU A 101 8.44 -3.16 -5.05
CA LEU A 101 9.59 -4.01 -5.30
C LEU A 101 9.27 -5.05 -6.35
N LEU A 102 10.22 -5.27 -7.26
CA LEU A 102 10.24 -6.41 -8.18
C LEU A 102 11.36 -7.33 -7.74
N VAL A 103 11.00 -8.53 -7.31
CA VAL A 103 11.92 -9.48 -6.70
C VAL A 103 11.87 -10.78 -7.50
N HIS A 104 13.03 -11.27 -7.93
CA HIS A 104 13.08 -12.59 -8.57
C HIS A 104 12.83 -13.67 -7.52
N VAL A 105 12.00 -14.66 -7.86
CA VAL A 105 11.65 -15.75 -6.95
C VAL A 105 11.62 -17.07 -7.72
N ASP A 106 12.10 -18.13 -7.08
CA ASP A 106 12.01 -19.49 -7.62
C ASP A 106 10.64 -20.09 -7.28
N GLU A 107 10.22 -19.90 -6.02
CA GLU A 107 8.93 -20.33 -5.48
C GLU A 107 8.14 -19.14 -4.90
N PRO A 108 6.79 -19.12 -4.98
CA PRO A 108 5.98 -18.05 -4.39
C PRO A 108 6.30 -17.75 -2.91
N GLU A 109 6.67 -18.77 -2.15
CA GLU A 109 7.04 -18.70 -0.74
C GLU A 109 8.26 -17.80 -0.49
N ASP A 110 9.19 -17.69 -1.45
CA ASP A 110 10.36 -16.80 -1.36
C ASP A 110 9.93 -15.34 -1.22
N ALA A 111 8.85 -14.96 -1.92
CA ALA A 111 8.28 -13.61 -1.81
C ALA A 111 7.75 -13.33 -0.40
N GLY A 112 7.19 -14.35 0.26
CA GLY A 112 6.72 -14.27 1.63
C GLY A 112 7.88 -14.09 2.62
N VAL A 113 9.01 -14.75 2.39
CA VAL A 113 10.23 -14.57 3.19
C VAL A 113 10.77 -13.15 3.03
N VAL A 114 10.81 -12.62 1.81
CA VAL A 114 11.24 -11.24 1.55
C VAL A 114 10.28 -10.26 2.21
N ALA A 115 8.96 -10.41 2.05
CA ALA A 115 7.97 -9.55 2.67
C ALA A 115 8.07 -9.54 4.20
N GLY A 116 8.30 -10.71 4.83
CA GLY A 116 8.53 -10.81 6.27
C GLY A 116 9.74 -9.99 6.73
N LYS A 117 10.87 -10.09 6.01
CA LYS A 117 12.06 -9.26 6.29
C LYS A 117 11.77 -7.77 6.16
N LEU A 118 11.02 -7.37 5.12
CA LEU A 118 10.65 -5.96 4.93
C LEU A 118 9.75 -5.46 6.05
N ILE A 119 8.79 -6.25 6.53
CA ILE A 119 7.97 -5.90 7.69
C ILE A 119 8.83 -5.65 8.94
N ASP A 120 9.80 -6.52 9.22
CA ASP A 120 10.67 -6.36 10.38
C ASP A 120 11.53 -5.10 10.27
N VAL A 121 12.06 -4.81 9.08
CA VAL A 121 12.86 -3.61 8.79
C VAL A 121 12.03 -2.33 8.92
N LEU A 122 10.77 -2.34 8.48
CA LEU A 122 9.87 -1.19 8.59
C LEU A 122 9.46 -0.90 10.05
N ARG A 123 9.46 -1.90 10.92
CA ARG A 123 9.15 -1.75 12.36
C ARG A 123 10.27 -1.14 13.17
N GLU A 124 11.50 -1.15 12.66
CA GLU A 124 12.63 -0.57 13.37
C GLU A 124 12.41 0.93 13.59
N PRO A 125 12.65 1.48 14.80
CA PRO A 125 12.49 2.90 15.04
C PRO A 125 13.40 3.75 14.13
N ALA A 126 12.87 4.83 13.58
CA ALA A 126 13.62 5.76 12.73
C ALA A 126 13.93 7.05 13.51
N ASN A 127 15.21 7.38 13.67
CA ASN A 127 15.62 8.64 14.28
C ASN A 127 15.76 9.72 13.20
N VAL A 128 14.78 10.62 13.12
CA VAL A 128 14.73 11.70 12.13
C VAL A 128 14.67 13.04 12.84
N ALA A 129 15.67 13.90 12.59
CA ALA A 129 15.78 15.22 13.21
C ALA A 129 15.69 15.20 14.75
N GLY A 130 16.15 14.12 15.40
CA GLY A 130 16.09 13.94 16.85
C GLY A 130 14.78 13.36 17.39
N HIS A 131 13.82 13.03 16.51
CA HIS A 131 12.58 12.35 16.86
C HIS A 131 12.71 10.85 16.60
N MET A 132 12.35 10.03 17.59
CA MET A 132 12.22 8.59 17.43
C MET A 132 10.82 8.27 16.90
N LEU A 133 10.74 7.92 15.62
CA LEU A 133 9.49 7.66 14.92
C LEU A 133 9.25 6.16 14.80
N HIS A 134 8.01 5.77 15.02
CA HIS A 134 7.55 4.39 14.88
C HIS A 134 6.49 4.34 13.78
N VAL A 135 6.81 3.65 12.70
CA VAL A 135 5.87 3.32 11.64
C VAL A 135 5.86 1.81 11.43
N SER A 136 4.89 1.33 10.65
CA SER A 136 4.90 -0.03 10.13
C SER A 136 4.61 -0.01 8.64
N GLY A 137 4.57 -1.18 8.02
CA GLY A 137 4.16 -1.30 6.63
C GLY A 137 3.04 -2.31 6.44
N SER A 138 2.18 -2.01 5.49
CA SER A 138 1.22 -2.97 4.93
C SER A 138 1.74 -3.38 3.55
N ILE A 139 1.89 -4.68 3.30
CA ILE A 139 2.49 -5.22 2.07
C ILE A 139 1.51 -6.13 1.34
N GLY A 140 1.33 -5.90 0.05
CA GLY A 140 0.60 -6.79 -0.84
C GLY A 140 1.54 -7.46 -1.82
N ILE A 141 1.34 -8.76 -2.07
CA ILE A 141 2.23 -9.57 -2.91
C ILE A 141 1.43 -10.13 -4.09
N ALA A 142 1.90 -9.92 -5.31
CA ALA A 142 1.37 -10.57 -6.52
C ALA A 142 2.49 -11.29 -7.27
N ILE A 143 2.22 -12.50 -7.77
CA ILE A 143 3.21 -13.36 -8.42
C ILE A 143 2.97 -13.42 -9.93
N TYR A 144 3.97 -13.05 -10.73
CA TYR A 144 3.95 -13.31 -12.16
C TYR A 144 4.31 -14.78 -12.46
N PRO A 145 3.62 -15.46 -13.41
CA PRO A 145 2.49 -14.99 -14.22
C PRO A 145 1.10 -15.34 -13.64
N VAL A 146 1.04 -15.89 -12.42
CA VAL A 146 -0.17 -16.49 -11.84
C VAL A 146 -1.23 -15.42 -11.54
N ASP A 147 -0.80 -14.30 -10.98
CA ASP A 147 -1.65 -13.20 -10.54
C ASP A 147 -1.73 -12.08 -11.57
N GLY A 148 -1.03 -12.17 -12.70
CA GLY A 148 -1.07 -11.16 -13.76
C GLY A 148 0.00 -11.42 -14.81
N GLN A 149 -0.29 -11.05 -16.06
CA GLN A 149 0.64 -11.21 -17.20
C GLN A 149 1.21 -9.88 -17.70
N ASP A 150 0.72 -8.77 -17.17
CA ASP A 150 1.15 -7.41 -17.48
C ASP A 150 1.30 -6.60 -16.19
N GLN A 151 1.96 -5.45 -16.31
CA GLN A 151 2.23 -4.56 -15.18
C GLN A 151 0.94 -4.12 -14.49
N ASP A 152 -0.07 -3.69 -15.25
CA ASP A 152 -1.31 -3.13 -14.70
C ASP A 152 -2.05 -4.17 -13.84
N ALA A 153 -2.17 -5.41 -14.33
CA ALA A 153 -2.77 -6.50 -13.60
C ALA A 153 -2.01 -6.84 -12.32
N LEU A 154 -0.68 -6.96 -12.39
CA LEU A 154 0.16 -7.28 -11.23
C LEU A 154 0.10 -6.16 -10.17
N MET A 155 0.22 -4.90 -10.60
CA MET A 155 0.15 -3.73 -9.73
C MET A 155 -1.21 -3.62 -9.05
N THR A 156 -2.30 -3.79 -9.81
CA THR A 156 -3.67 -3.76 -9.27
C THR A 156 -3.90 -4.85 -8.23
N ASN A 157 -3.40 -6.06 -8.51
CA ASN A 157 -3.60 -7.21 -7.62
C ASN A 157 -2.71 -7.12 -6.37
N ALA A 158 -1.48 -6.62 -6.49
CA ALA A 158 -0.62 -6.33 -5.33
C ALA A 158 -1.22 -5.21 -4.46
N ASP A 159 -1.75 -4.13 -5.05
CA ASP A 159 -2.46 -3.06 -4.33
C ASP A 159 -3.70 -3.60 -3.58
N ALA A 160 -4.51 -4.46 -4.23
CA ALA A 160 -5.65 -5.10 -3.58
C ALA A 160 -5.25 -5.93 -2.36
N ALA A 161 -4.12 -6.66 -2.44
CA ALA A 161 -3.58 -7.43 -1.32
C ALA A 161 -3.03 -6.53 -0.19
N MET A 162 -2.37 -5.42 -0.54
CA MET A 162 -1.87 -4.43 0.42
C MET A 162 -3.03 -3.77 1.16
N TYR A 163 -4.09 -3.42 0.43
CA TYR A 163 -5.30 -2.86 1.01
C TYR A 163 -5.99 -3.85 1.96
N HIS A 164 -6.02 -5.14 1.61
CA HIS A 164 -6.48 -6.18 2.51
C HIS A 164 -5.61 -6.24 3.78
N ALA A 165 -4.28 -6.12 3.67
CA ALA A 165 -3.40 -6.02 4.84
C ALA A 165 -3.76 -4.85 5.76
N LYS A 166 -4.05 -3.67 5.19
CA LYS A 166 -4.52 -2.50 5.96
C LYS A 166 -5.84 -2.74 6.67
N ALA A 167 -6.79 -3.39 5.99
CA ALA A 167 -8.11 -3.71 6.55
C ALA A 167 -8.03 -4.77 7.67
N SER A 168 -7.09 -5.71 7.55
CA SER A 168 -6.87 -6.83 8.48
C SER A 168 -6.02 -6.47 9.71
N GLY A 169 -5.72 -5.18 9.93
CA GLY A 169 -5.05 -4.70 11.14
C GLY A 169 -3.70 -4.03 10.91
N ARG A 170 -3.26 -3.87 9.65
CA ARG A 170 -1.97 -3.26 9.26
C ARG A 170 -0.76 -4.10 9.70
N ASN A 171 0.45 -3.61 9.40
CA ASN A 171 1.69 -4.20 9.89
C ASN A 171 1.88 -5.68 9.52
N ALA A 172 1.44 -6.03 8.30
CA ALA A 172 1.36 -7.40 7.81
C ALA A 172 1.55 -7.45 6.29
N SER A 173 1.84 -8.64 5.79
CA SER A 173 1.93 -8.93 4.35
C SER A 173 0.89 -9.97 3.94
N TYR A 174 0.24 -9.78 2.80
CA TYR A 174 -0.70 -10.73 2.23
C TYR A 174 -0.38 -11.02 0.77
N PHE A 175 -0.48 -12.29 0.39
CA PHE A 175 -0.53 -12.68 -1.01
C PHE A 175 -1.89 -12.32 -1.60
N PHE A 176 -1.89 -11.94 -2.87
CA PHE A 176 -3.10 -11.70 -3.60
C PHE A 176 -3.94 -12.96 -3.71
N GLU A 177 -5.20 -12.83 -3.34
CA GLU A 177 -6.23 -13.80 -3.68
C GLU A 177 -7.30 -13.12 -4.53
N ARG A 178 -7.88 -13.84 -5.50
CA ARG A 178 -8.94 -13.31 -6.35
C ARG A 178 -10.14 -12.77 -5.55
N SER A 179 -10.39 -13.32 -4.36
CA SER A 179 -11.40 -12.85 -3.41
C SER A 179 -11.18 -11.40 -2.96
N MET A 180 -9.93 -10.93 -2.88
CA MET A 180 -9.57 -9.58 -2.44
C MET A 180 -10.01 -8.51 -3.43
N ASN A 181 -9.95 -8.79 -4.74
CA ASN A 181 -10.49 -7.89 -5.75
C ASN A 181 -12.01 -7.65 -5.58
N HIS A 182 -12.74 -8.66 -5.11
CA HIS A 182 -14.16 -8.49 -4.81
C HIS A 182 -14.38 -7.64 -3.56
N GLN A 183 -13.57 -7.83 -2.51
CA GLN A 183 -13.67 -7.05 -1.27
C GLN A 183 -13.33 -5.58 -1.49
N ALA A 184 -12.21 -5.29 -2.18
CA ALA A 184 -11.78 -3.92 -2.47
C ALA A 184 -12.83 -3.16 -3.33
N ARG A 185 -13.34 -3.82 -4.39
CA ARG A 185 -14.42 -3.24 -5.21
C ARG A 185 -15.72 -3.07 -4.43
N ALA A 186 -16.12 -4.06 -3.63
CA ALA A 186 -17.33 -3.97 -2.82
C ALA A 186 -17.24 -2.82 -1.81
N GLN A 187 -16.08 -2.60 -1.19
CA GLN A 187 -15.87 -1.49 -0.25
C GLN A 187 -15.87 -0.13 -0.95
N GLN A 188 -15.23 0.00 -2.12
CA GLN A 188 -15.31 1.23 -2.93
C GLN A 188 -16.76 1.54 -3.36
N MET A 189 -17.50 0.53 -3.82
CA MET A 189 -18.92 0.65 -4.15
C MET A 189 -19.72 1.10 -2.93
N LEU A 190 -19.50 0.48 -1.77
CA LEU A 190 -20.19 0.84 -0.53
C LEU A 190 -19.91 2.30 -0.11
N ILE A 191 -18.68 2.80 -0.30
CA ILE A 191 -18.34 4.20 -0.01
C ILE A 191 -19.06 5.16 -0.97
N GLN A 192 -19.11 4.82 -2.27
CA GLN A 192 -19.85 5.61 -3.26
C GLN A 192 -21.35 5.62 -2.95
N ASP A 193 -21.90 4.45 -2.65
CA ASP A 193 -23.30 4.26 -2.30
C ASP A 193 -23.64 5.01 -1.00
N LEU A 194 -22.76 5.02 0.01
CA LEU A 194 -22.98 5.75 1.26
C LEU A 194 -23.00 7.28 1.05
N ARG A 195 -22.14 7.79 0.17
CA ARG A 195 -22.17 9.21 -0.22
C ARG A 195 -23.48 9.56 -0.93
N ALA A 196 -24.03 8.63 -1.72
CA ALA A 196 -25.33 8.81 -2.34
C ALA A 196 -26.48 8.68 -1.32
N ALA A 197 -26.36 7.78 -0.35
CA ALA A 197 -27.35 7.51 0.69
C ALA A 197 -27.70 8.74 1.52
N LEU A 198 -26.69 9.55 1.87
CA LEU A 198 -26.85 10.84 2.55
C LEU A 198 -27.72 11.81 1.74
N ARG A 199 -27.55 11.87 0.41
CA ARG A 199 -28.34 12.75 -0.47
C ARG A 199 -29.73 12.20 -0.76
N ASN A 200 -29.86 10.87 -0.80
CA ASN A 200 -31.08 10.19 -1.24
C ASN A 200 -32.01 9.79 -0.08
N GLY A 201 -31.72 10.22 1.16
CA GLY A 201 -32.56 9.93 2.32
C GLY A 201 -32.64 8.44 2.67
N GLN A 202 -31.59 7.67 2.37
CA GLN A 202 -31.57 6.22 2.60
C GLN A 202 -31.12 5.83 4.02
N LEU A 203 -30.70 6.81 4.82
CA LEU A 203 -30.29 6.64 6.21
C LEU A 203 -31.45 6.97 7.15
N GLN A 204 -31.71 6.11 8.12
CA GLN A 204 -32.77 6.26 9.11
C GLN A 204 -32.27 5.93 10.51
N LEU A 205 -32.89 6.53 11.53
CA LEU A 205 -32.61 6.19 12.93
C LEU A 205 -33.61 5.15 13.43
N HIS A 206 -33.09 4.06 13.97
CA HIS A 206 -33.83 3.13 14.82
C HIS A 206 -33.59 3.49 16.28
N TYR A 207 -34.54 3.15 17.16
CA TYR A 207 -34.43 3.45 18.57
C TYR A 207 -34.54 2.18 19.39
N GLN A 208 -33.48 1.87 20.15
CA GLN A 208 -33.48 0.73 21.08
C GLN A 208 -33.75 1.22 22.51
N PRO A 209 -34.85 0.79 23.17
CA PRO A 209 -35.16 1.22 24.52
C PRO A 209 -34.14 0.70 25.53
N LYS A 210 -33.80 1.53 26.52
CA LYS A 210 -32.96 1.17 27.67
C LYS A 210 -33.83 1.09 28.91
N PHE A 211 -33.70 0.00 29.65
CA PHE A 211 -34.42 -0.23 30.90
C PHE A 211 -33.45 -0.17 32.07
N SER A 212 -33.91 0.36 33.19
CA SER A 212 -33.17 0.29 34.45
C SER A 212 -33.08 -1.16 34.91
N ALA A 213 -31.88 -1.60 35.30
CA ALA A 213 -31.65 -2.98 35.74
C ALA A 213 -32.30 -3.30 37.10
N VAL A 214 -32.68 -2.28 37.88
CA VAL A 214 -33.19 -2.44 39.25
C VAL A 214 -34.71 -2.62 39.27
N ASP A 215 -35.42 -1.79 38.51
CA ASP A 215 -36.89 -1.68 38.54
C ASP A 215 -37.54 -1.92 37.16
N ASN A 216 -36.74 -2.24 36.13
CA ASN A 216 -37.18 -2.55 34.77
C ASN A 216 -38.03 -1.44 34.13
N VAL A 217 -37.83 -0.19 34.56
CA VAL A 217 -38.52 0.98 34.02
C VAL A 217 -37.75 1.51 32.80
N LEU A 218 -38.46 2.00 31.79
CA LEU A 218 -37.86 2.65 30.62
C LEU A 218 -37.15 3.94 31.05
N VAL A 219 -35.84 4.02 30.85
CA VAL A 219 -35.01 5.17 31.25
C VAL A 219 -34.48 6.00 30.08
N GLY A 220 -34.62 5.49 28.85
CA GLY A 220 -34.22 6.21 27.64
C GLY A 220 -34.21 5.31 26.41
N ALA A 221 -33.62 5.80 25.32
CA ALA A 221 -33.42 5.03 24.10
C ALA A 221 -32.07 5.36 23.45
N GLU A 222 -31.45 4.37 22.80
CA GLU A 222 -30.28 4.56 21.94
C GLU A 222 -30.72 4.79 20.50
N ALA A 223 -30.22 5.85 19.87
CA ALA A 223 -30.42 6.08 18.45
C ALA A 223 -29.35 5.30 17.66
N LEU A 224 -29.80 4.34 16.85
CA LEU A 224 -28.96 3.47 16.04
C LEU A 224 -29.18 3.80 14.57
N LEU A 225 -28.13 4.25 13.89
CA LEU A 225 -28.20 4.51 12.46
C LEU A 225 -28.40 3.20 11.69
N ARG A 226 -29.30 3.23 10.71
CA ARG A 226 -29.55 2.15 9.76
C ARG A 226 -29.54 2.71 8.35
N TRP A 227 -29.08 1.91 7.41
CA TRP A 227 -29.08 2.24 6.00
C TRP A 227 -29.97 1.27 5.24
N ASN A 228 -31.06 1.78 4.65
CA ASN A 228 -31.85 1.00 3.70
C ASN A 228 -31.20 1.07 2.32
N HIS A 229 -30.22 0.18 2.10
CA HIS A 229 -29.50 0.08 0.84
C HIS A 229 -30.40 -0.53 -0.25
N PRO A 230 -30.51 0.07 -1.45
CA PRO A 230 -31.43 -0.41 -2.49
C PRO A 230 -31.14 -1.84 -2.97
N VAL A 231 -29.87 -2.23 -3.02
CA VAL A 231 -29.42 -3.58 -3.43
C VAL A 231 -29.19 -4.53 -2.23
N GLN A 232 -28.50 -4.08 -1.18
CA GLN A 232 -28.10 -4.94 -0.06
C GLN A 232 -29.15 -5.08 1.05
N GLY A 233 -30.27 -4.35 0.96
CA GLY A 233 -31.30 -4.34 2.00
C GLY A 233 -30.90 -3.47 3.18
N GLN A 234 -31.34 -3.82 4.38
CA GLN A 234 -31.08 -3.02 5.57
C GLN A 234 -29.71 -3.37 6.18
N LEU A 235 -28.82 -2.38 6.20
CA LEU A 235 -27.50 -2.40 6.82
C LEU A 235 -27.52 -1.62 8.15
#